data_AF-A0A1D2N730-F1
#
_entry.id   AF-A0A1D2N730-F1
#
_cell.length_a   1.000
_cell.length_b   1.000
_cell.length_c   1.000
_cell.angle_alpha   90.00
_cell.angle_beta   90.00
_cell.angle_gamma   90.00
#
_symmetry.space_group_name_H-M   'P 1'
#
loop_
_entity.id
_entity.type
_entity.pdbx_description
1 polymer ?
#
loop_
_entity_poly.entity_id
_entity_poly.type
_entity_poly.pdbx_seq_one_letter_code
_entity_poly.pdbx_strand_id
1 'polypeptide(L)'
;MAISFEKMTKKFKGYIDYAEFSEYAKERKSPKCEADHCLVFLIPFFLNSKITQPIACFATRGAAPGNILAKMLLVSCLMEAATNKSMWRELGITTKRGSGIVNSITNPVDEGRQVFFSAIFLTFLNVLEITSTIRKTSRFKDSTQTYTKRHCSRPIQKMSVASAAHVFSKSTANGLKAYREISQNSFFQKSEPTENFTRLLNDLFDACNGRIPMDGLRPENAKYKIIEDFLAAMSPSDTYASDQTFVSLQVTLTSLLELTHYLCNVIGYHYVLAGKCNQDPLEKFFGLVRSFGGNDCHPTATSFSHIFRLLSVYFPTSRSIKGNVSKDEEYAVVSVSCIDTLKCLRNVAKTEQERNNKLLEDTILSKIFYSQDQL
;
A
#
# COMPACT_ATOMS: atom_id res chain seq x y z
N MET A 1 -17.46 -12.75 -13.49
CA MET A 1 -16.79 -11.73 -14.34
C MET A 1 -16.85 -12.17 -15.81
N ALA A 2 -17.87 -11.74 -16.55
CA ALA A 2 -18.08 -12.20 -17.93
C ALA A 2 -17.51 -11.19 -18.94
N ILE A 3 -16.42 -11.55 -19.60
CA ILE A 3 -16.08 -10.95 -20.90
C ILE A 3 -17.10 -11.54 -21.87
N SER A 4 -18.03 -10.72 -22.35
CA SER A 4 -19.00 -11.15 -23.35
C SER A 4 -18.43 -10.86 -24.73
N PHE A 5 -18.19 -11.91 -25.51
CA PHE A 5 -17.86 -11.77 -26.92
C PHE A 5 -19.16 -11.56 -27.70
N GLU A 6 -19.37 -10.34 -28.18
CA GLU A 6 -20.57 -10.02 -28.94
C GLU A 6 -20.37 -10.44 -30.40
N LYS A 7 -20.96 -11.59 -30.75
CA LYS A 7 -20.82 -12.22 -32.08
C LYS A 7 -21.19 -11.28 -33.24
N MET A 8 -22.15 -10.39 -33.02
CA MET A 8 -22.64 -9.44 -34.04
C MET A 8 -21.62 -8.33 -34.36
N THR A 9 -20.90 -7.84 -33.36
CA THR A 9 -19.96 -6.73 -33.51
C THR A 9 -18.51 -7.19 -33.66
N LYS A 10 -18.24 -8.50 -33.46
CA LYS A 10 -16.91 -9.11 -33.38
C LYS A 10 -15.98 -8.39 -32.38
N LYS A 11 -16.56 -7.79 -31.34
CA LYS A 11 -15.83 -7.06 -30.31
C LYS A 11 -16.00 -7.77 -28.97
N PHE A 12 -14.91 -7.87 -28.22
CA PHE A 12 -14.99 -8.18 -26.80
C PHE A 12 -15.60 -6.96 -26.10
N LYS A 13 -16.79 -7.10 -25.50
CA LYS A 13 -17.29 -6.09 -24.58
C LYS A 13 -16.42 -6.15 -23.34
N GLY A 14 -15.65 -5.08 -23.14
CA GLY A 14 -14.64 -4.93 -22.11
C GLY A 14 -15.22 -4.82 -20.70
N TYR A 15 -14.33 -4.58 -19.76
CA TYR A 15 -14.60 -4.34 -18.34
C TYR A 15 -15.81 -3.44 -18.11
N ILE A 16 -16.73 -3.89 -17.26
CA ILE A 16 -17.84 -3.08 -16.78
C ILE A 16 -17.30 -2.18 -15.66
N ASP A 17 -17.47 -0.86 -15.78
CA ASP A 17 -17.11 0.10 -14.74
C ASP A 17 -17.95 -0.20 -13.49
N TYR A 18 -17.32 -0.64 -12.41
CA TYR A 18 -17.97 -1.02 -11.14
C TYR A 18 -19.08 -2.09 -11.21
N ALA A 19 -19.24 -2.84 -12.31
CA ALA A 19 -20.27 -3.88 -12.47
C ALA A 19 -21.70 -3.41 -12.06
N GLU A 20 -22.36 -4.12 -11.15
CA GLU A 20 -23.70 -3.82 -10.62
C GLU A 20 -23.73 -2.53 -9.78
N PHE A 21 -22.57 -2.01 -9.37
CA PHE A 21 -22.49 -0.75 -8.62
C PHE A 21 -22.47 0.50 -9.52
N SER A 22 -22.52 0.31 -10.84
CA SER A 22 -22.52 1.39 -11.84
C SER A 22 -23.72 2.32 -11.73
N GLU A 23 -24.88 1.84 -11.27
CA GLU A 23 -26.10 2.64 -11.04
C GLU A 23 -25.88 3.74 -9.99
N TYR A 24 -24.89 3.56 -9.11
CA TYR A 24 -24.55 4.52 -8.05
C TYR A 24 -23.41 5.46 -8.45
N ALA A 25 -22.83 5.28 -9.64
CA ALA A 25 -21.90 6.24 -10.19
C ALA A 25 -22.66 7.50 -10.61
N LYS A 26 -22.19 8.67 -10.19
CA LYS A 26 -22.66 9.92 -10.81
C LYS A 26 -22.41 9.83 -12.31
N GLU A 27 -23.44 10.08 -13.13
CA GLU A 27 -23.32 10.07 -14.58
C GLU A 27 -22.12 10.92 -15.02
N ARG A 28 -21.09 10.24 -15.54
CA ARG A 28 -19.95 10.95 -16.15
C ARG A 28 -20.36 11.32 -17.56
N LYS A 29 -20.51 12.63 -17.81
CA LYS A 29 -20.74 13.24 -19.14
C LYS A 29 -19.52 13.11 -20.08
N SER A 30 -18.75 12.02 -20.01
CA SER A 30 -17.57 11.84 -20.83
C SER A 30 -17.83 10.80 -21.93
N PRO A 31 -17.29 10.99 -23.15
CA PRO A 31 -17.38 9.99 -24.22
C PRO A 31 -16.80 8.63 -23.78
N LYS A 32 -17.16 7.55 -24.50
CA LYS A 32 -16.55 6.23 -24.31
C LYS A 32 -15.04 6.37 -24.43
N CYS A 33 -14.34 6.21 -23.31
CA CYS A 33 -12.89 6.32 -23.24
C CYS A 33 -12.31 5.09 -22.55
N GLU A 34 -11.03 4.85 -22.81
CA GLU A 34 -10.28 3.75 -22.20
C GLU A 34 -10.09 3.97 -20.70
N ALA A 35 -9.98 2.87 -19.96
CA ALA A 35 -9.65 2.89 -18.53
C ALA A 35 -8.18 3.26 -18.33
N ASP A 36 -7.89 4.09 -17.33
CA ASP A 36 -6.54 4.53 -16.96
C ASP A 36 -6.09 4.01 -15.59
N HIS A 37 -7.00 3.43 -14.80
CA HIS A 37 -6.73 2.83 -13.49
C HIS A 37 -7.36 1.45 -13.35
N CYS A 38 -6.81 0.64 -12.43
CA CYS A 38 -7.40 -0.62 -12.01
C CYS A 38 -7.57 -0.61 -10.48
N LEU A 39 -8.81 -0.78 -10.04
CA LEU A 39 -9.16 -0.98 -8.63
C LEU A 39 -9.08 -2.47 -8.33
N VAL A 40 -8.29 -2.87 -7.34
CA VAL A 40 -8.13 -4.26 -6.92
C VAL A 40 -8.45 -4.39 -5.44
N PHE A 41 -9.21 -5.42 -5.12
CA PHE A 41 -9.57 -5.83 -3.78
C PHE A 41 -8.82 -7.12 -3.44
N LEU A 42 -8.00 -7.07 -2.39
CA LEU A 42 -7.13 -8.17 -1.96
C LEU A 42 -7.22 -8.38 -0.45
N ILE A 43 -7.59 -9.58 -0.01
CA ILE A 43 -7.76 -9.92 1.41
C ILE A 43 -6.43 -10.47 1.93
N PRO A 44 -5.73 -9.76 2.82
CA PRO A 44 -4.66 -10.36 3.62
C PRO A 44 -5.28 -11.08 4.82
N PHE A 45 -4.97 -12.36 5.00
CA PHE A 45 -5.46 -13.10 6.17
C PHE A 45 -4.58 -12.77 7.39
N PHE A 46 -5.12 -11.91 8.26
CA PHE A 46 -4.38 -11.26 9.35
C PHE A 46 -3.77 -12.23 10.39
N LEU A 47 -4.50 -13.29 10.76
CA LEU A 47 -4.30 -13.89 12.08
C LEU A 47 -3.33 -15.08 12.13
N ASN A 48 -3.17 -15.86 11.06
CA ASN A 48 -2.22 -17.00 11.12
C ASN A 48 -1.68 -17.51 9.77
N SER A 49 -2.00 -16.84 8.66
CA SER A 49 -1.58 -17.33 7.35
C SER A 49 -0.90 -16.22 6.55
N LYS A 50 0.11 -16.58 5.76
CA LYS A 50 0.71 -15.67 4.77
C LYS A 50 -0.21 -15.50 3.54
N ILE A 51 -1.51 -15.79 3.66
CA ILE A 51 -2.42 -15.89 2.51
C ILE A 51 -2.87 -14.49 2.16
N THR A 52 -2.76 -14.19 0.87
CA THR A 52 -3.27 -12.98 0.24
C THR A 52 -4.09 -13.44 -0.94
N GLN A 53 -5.37 -13.11 -0.97
CA GLN A 53 -6.24 -13.52 -2.05
C GLN A 53 -6.83 -12.28 -2.75
N PRO A 54 -6.54 -12.08 -4.05
CA PRO A 54 -7.31 -11.12 -4.82
C PRO A 54 -8.75 -11.64 -4.99
N ILE A 55 -9.74 -10.82 -4.66
CA ILE A 55 -11.16 -11.21 -4.71
C ILE A 55 -11.94 -10.48 -5.79
N ALA A 56 -11.54 -9.25 -6.15
CA ALA A 56 -12.19 -8.49 -7.20
C ALA A 56 -11.22 -7.52 -7.86
N CYS A 57 -11.46 -7.24 -9.15
CA CYS A 57 -10.79 -6.18 -9.89
C CYS A 57 -11.78 -5.44 -10.79
N PHE A 58 -11.64 -4.13 -10.89
CA PHE A 58 -12.45 -3.26 -11.73
C PHE A 58 -11.53 -2.36 -12.56
N ALA A 59 -11.85 -2.18 -13.84
CA ALA A 59 -11.19 -1.17 -14.65
C ALA A 59 -11.96 0.12 -14.49
N THR A 60 -11.27 1.19 -14.09
CA THR A 60 -11.90 2.46 -13.76
C THR A 60 -11.22 3.58 -14.53
N ARG A 61 -11.97 4.66 -14.74
CA ARG A 61 -11.39 5.93 -15.17
C ARG A 61 -11.18 6.85 -13.96
N GLY A 62 -9.95 7.24 -13.67
CA GLY A 62 -9.58 7.94 -12.45
C GLY A 62 -9.87 7.14 -11.17
N ALA A 63 -9.77 7.84 -10.05
CA ALA A 63 -10.05 7.29 -8.73
C ALA A 63 -11.53 6.89 -8.56
N ALA A 64 -11.75 5.80 -7.83
CA ALA A 64 -13.08 5.33 -7.50
C ALA A 64 -13.87 6.36 -6.66
N PRO A 65 -15.11 6.71 -7.04
CA PRO A 65 -15.98 7.54 -6.21
C PRO A 65 -16.15 6.93 -4.81
N GLY A 66 -16.09 7.78 -3.77
CA GLY A 66 -16.13 7.32 -2.38
C GLY A 66 -17.42 6.59 -2.01
N ASN A 67 -18.56 6.99 -2.59
CA ASN A 67 -19.85 6.36 -2.38
C ASN A 67 -19.91 4.94 -2.97
N ILE A 68 -19.31 4.72 -4.14
CA ILE A 68 -19.19 3.38 -4.74
C ILE A 68 -18.26 2.53 -3.89
N LEU A 69 -17.11 3.09 -3.48
CA LEU A 69 -16.14 2.35 -2.69
C LEU A 69 -16.70 1.94 -1.32
N ALA A 70 -17.48 2.82 -0.67
CA ALA A 70 -18.17 2.53 0.58
C ALA A 70 -19.13 1.36 0.42
N LYS A 71 -19.96 1.37 -0.63
CA LYS A 71 -20.89 0.27 -0.93
C LYS A 71 -20.17 -1.03 -1.27
N MET A 72 -19.12 -0.96 -2.09
CA MET A 72 -18.29 -2.12 -2.41
C MET A 72 -17.67 -2.72 -1.14
N LEU A 73 -17.18 -1.88 -0.22
CA LEU A 73 -16.60 -2.32 1.05
C LEU A 73 -17.65 -2.96 1.97
N LEU A 74 -18.86 -2.40 2.05
CA LEU A 74 -19.96 -3.01 2.81
C LEU A 74 -20.32 -4.40 2.27
N VAL A 75 -20.38 -4.56 0.94
CA VAL A 75 -20.69 -5.84 0.30
C VAL A 75 -19.53 -6.85 0.41
N SER A 76 -18.27 -6.38 0.33
CA SER A 76 -17.08 -7.24 0.41
C SER A 76 -16.57 -7.49 1.84
N CYS A 77 -17.13 -6.79 2.83
CA CYS A 77 -16.97 -6.91 4.29
C CYS A 77 -15.55 -6.94 4.90
N LEU A 78 -14.46 -7.00 4.14
CA LEU A 78 -13.13 -7.27 4.72
C LEU A 78 -11.99 -6.71 3.84
N MET A 79 -11.84 -5.40 3.70
CA MET A 79 -10.84 -4.89 2.75
C MET A 79 -10.13 -3.60 3.17
N GLU A 80 -8.81 -3.62 3.01
CA GLU A 80 -7.97 -2.42 3.01
C GLU A 80 -8.25 -1.60 1.74
N ALA A 81 -8.89 -0.45 1.90
CA ALA A 81 -8.95 0.55 0.85
C ALA A 81 -7.81 1.55 1.06
N ALA A 82 -7.05 1.85 -0.01
CA ALA A 82 -6.16 3.01 -0.03
C ALA A 82 -6.95 4.25 0.43
N THR A 83 -6.33 5.08 1.27
CA THR A 83 -6.95 6.19 2.03
C THR A 83 -7.90 7.04 1.22
N ASN A 84 -9.17 6.65 1.16
CA ASN A 84 -10.21 7.34 0.41
C ASN A 84 -11.09 8.10 1.38
N LYS A 85 -10.73 9.37 1.60
CA LYS A 85 -11.50 10.29 2.47
C LYS A 85 -12.95 10.43 2.07
N SER A 86 -13.23 10.38 0.77
CA SER A 86 -14.58 10.39 0.24
C SER A 86 -15.36 9.19 0.78
N MET A 87 -14.77 7.99 0.77
CA MET A 87 -15.35 6.79 1.37
C MET A 87 -15.53 6.93 2.88
N TRP A 88 -14.53 7.44 3.61
CA TRP A 88 -14.63 7.65 5.06
C TRP A 88 -15.80 8.57 5.41
N ARG A 89 -16.00 9.65 4.64
CA ARG A 89 -17.13 10.57 4.83
C ARG A 89 -18.49 9.88 4.61
N GLU A 90 -18.60 9.04 3.60
CA GLU A 90 -19.83 8.29 3.30
C GLU A 90 -20.13 7.23 4.38
N LEU A 91 -19.09 6.67 5.02
CA LEU A 91 -19.21 5.69 6.10
C LEU A 91 -19.31 6.32 7.50
N GLY A 92 -19.29 7.65 7.61
CA GLY A 92 -19.36 8.36 8.90
C GLY A 92 -18.06 8.33 9.73
N ILE A 93 -16.95 7.91 9.14
CA ILE A 93 -15.63 7.91 9.78
C ILE A 93 -15.08 9.34 9.87
N THR A 94 -14.37 9.65 10.95
CA THR A 94 -13.85 10.99 11.19
C THR A 94 -12.87 11.43 10.11
N THR A 95 -13.14 12.60 9.52
CA THR A 95 -12.32 13.21 8.46
C THR A 95 -11.91 14.65 8.76
N LYS A 96 -12.43 15.23 9.86
CA LYS A 96 -12.19 16.61 10.27
C LYS A 96 -11.47 16.66 11.61
N ARG A 97 -10.50 17.57 11.71
CA ARG A 97 -9.72 17.80 12.92
C ARG A 97 -10.59 18.43 14.01
N GLY A 98 -10.36 18.04 15.27
CA GLY A 98 -11.07 18.59 16.44
C GLY A 98 -12.49 18.07 16.63
N SER A 99 -12.94 17.10 15.83
CA SER A 99 -14.18 16.36 16.08
C SER A 99 -13.89 15.06 16.84
N GLY A 100 -14.91 14.49 17.50
CA GLY A 100 -14.79 13.17 18.13
C GLY A 100 -14.30 12.12 17.13
N ILE A 101 -13.43 11.22 17.58
CA ILE A 101 -12.85 10.17 16.72
C ILE A 101 -13.89 9.05 16.59
N VAL A 102 -14.31 8.80 15.36
CA VAL A 102 -15.12 7.66 14.93
C VAL A 102 -14.26 6.90 13.92
N ASN A 103 -13.87 5.68 14.29
CA ASN A 103 -12.87 4.88 13.59
C ASN A 103 -13.39 3.50 13.17
N SER A 104 -14.61 3.13 13.57
CA SER A 104 -15.25 1.86 13.20
C SER A 104 -16.68 2.06 12.72
N ILE A 105 -17.21 1.05 12.03
CA ILE A 105 -18.65 0.88 11.77
C ILE A 105 -19.07 -0.51 12.23
N THR A 106 -20.36 -0.68 12.55
CA THR A 106 -20.94 -2.01 12.77
C THR A 106 -20.95 -2.79 11.45
N ASN A 107 -20.59 -4.07 11.50
CA ASN A 107 -20.57 -4.90 10.32
C ASN A 107 -22.01 -5.05 9.77
N PRO A 108 -22.24 -4.84 8.46
CA PRO A 108 -23.59 -4.85 7.88
C PRO A 108 -24.24 -6.24 7.83
N VAL A 109 -23.47 -7.32 8.02
CA VAL A 109 -23.93 -8.71 8.01
C VAL A 109 -24.01 -9.32 9.40
N ASP A 110 -23.16 -8.86 10.34
CA ASP A 110 -23.08 -9.38 11.70
C ASP A 110 -23.04 -8.22 12.71
N GLU A 111 -24.18 -7.92 13.33
CA GLU A 111 -24.34 -6.83 14.30
C GLU A 111 -23.40 -6.96 15.52
N GLY A 112 -22.92 -8.18 15.81
CA GLY A 112 -21.98 -8.44 16.91
C GLY A 112 -20.53 -8.05 16.58
N ARG A 113 -20.23 -7.66 15.33
CA ARG A 113 -18.86 -7.35 14.88
C ARG A 113 -18.71 -5.90 14.46
N GLN A 114 -17.50 -5.38 14.67
CA GLN A 114 -17.10 -4.07 14.21
C GLN A 114 -16.06 -4.18 13.10
N VAL A 115 -16.11 -3.24 12.16
CA VAL A 115 -15.14 -3.05 11.09
C VAL A 115 -14.35 -1.79 11.39
N PHE A 116 -13.07 -1.96 11.73
CA PHE A 116 -12.16 -0.87 12.05
C PHE A 116 -11.46 -0.35 10.80
N PHE A 117 -11.33 0.98 10.69
CA PHE A 117 -10.67 1.64 9.57
C PHE A 117 -9.27 2.09 9.94
N SER A 118 -8.32 1.85 9.05
CA SER A 118 -6.94 2.29 9.20
C SER A 118 -6.46 2.94 7.91
N ALA A 119 -5.73 4.04 8.07
CA ALA A 119 -4.88 4.61 7.04
C ALA A 119 -3.46 4.06 7.14
N ILE A 120 -2.75 4.07 6.01
CA ILE A 120 -1.39 3.53 5.90
C ILE A 120 -0.43 4.35 6.76
N PHE A 121 -0.01 3.78 7.88
CA PHE A 121 0.98 4.38 8.78
C PHE A 121 2.34 4.60 8.09
N LEU A 122 2.71 3.76 7.11
CA LEU A 122 3.94 3.92 6.32
C LEU A 122 3.90 5.18 5.43
N THR A 123 2.71 5.61 4.99
CA THR A 123 2.53 6.86 4.24
C THR A 123 2.64 8.08 5.17
N PHE A 124 2.30 7.94 6.46
CA PHE A 124 2.49 9.00 7.45
C PHE A 124 3.95 9.45 7.55
N LEU A 125 4.91 8.52 7.58
CA LEU A 125 6.34 8.87 7.61
C LEU A 125 6.80 9.62 6.34
N ASN A 126 6.23 9.32 5.18
CA ASN A 126 6.56 10.00 3.92
C ASN A 126 5.89 11.38 3.79
N VAL A 127 4.78 11.60 4.50
CA VAL A 127 3.95 12.82 4.43
C VAL A 127 4.18 13.77 5.61
N LEU A 128 4.83 13.30 6.69
CA LEU A 128 5.52 14.19 7.61
C LEU A 128 6.41 15.08 6.75
N GLU A 129 6.07 16.37 6.68
CA GLU A 129 6.84 17.31 5.88
C GLU A 129 8.26 17.30 6.44
N ILE A 130 9.17 16.64 5.72
CA ILE A 130 10.64 16.75 5.87
C ILE A 130 11.10 18.21 5.58
N THR A 131 10.16 19.16 5.49
CA THR A 131 10.31 20.45 4.84
C THR A 131 10.87 21.54 5.75
N SER A 132 10.87 21.40 7.09
CA SER A 132 11.39 22.45 7.98
C SER A 132 12.62 22.04 8.79
N THR A 133 12.63 20.87 9.43
CA THR A 133 13.70 20.53 10.41
C THR A 133 14.98 20.01 9.76
N ILE A 134 14.90 19.27 8.64
CA ILE A 134 16.06 18.57 8.05
C ILE A 134 16.81 19.40 7.00
N ARG A 135 16.20 20.45 6.44
CA ARG A 135 16.89 21.40 5.55
C ARG A 135 18.12 22.05 6.23
N LYS A 136 18.17 22.10 7.56
CA LYS A 136 19.33 22.60 8.31
C LYS A 136 20.44 21.54 8.47
N THR A 137 20.13 20.24 8.45
CA THR A 137 21.10 19.14 8.68
C THR A 137 21.72 18.56 7.41
N SER A 138 21.32 18.97 6.20
CA SER A 138 21.80 18.38 4.94
C SER A 138 23.22 18.81 4.48
N ARG A 139 24.03 19.42 5.35
CA ARG A 139 25.44 19.78 5.07
C ARG A 139 26.48 18.93 5.82
N PHE A 140 26.11 17.80 6.42
CA PHE A 140 27.09 16.94 7.08
C PHE A 140 27.66 15.88 6.13
N LYS A 141 28.92 16.10 5.72
CA LYS A 141 29.88 15.05 5.37
C LYS A 141 30.65 14.71 6.65
N ASP A 142 31.02 13.44 6.78
CA ASP A 142 32.01 12.88 7.70
C ASP A 142 31.56 12.58 9.15
N SER A 143 31.06 11.36 9.33
CA SER A 143 31.57 10.35 10.30
C SER A 143 30.66 9.13 10.43
N THR A 144 29.41 9.19 9.93
CA THR A 144 28.56 8.01 9.68
C THR A 144 28.44 7.80 8.18
N GLN A 145 28.96 6.67 7.68
CA GLN A 145 29.08 6.32 6.25
C GLN A 145 27.74 6.20 5.48
N THR A 146 26.61 6.63 6.06
CA THR A 146 25.25 6.38 5.58
C THR A 146 24.46 7.64 5.18
N TYR A 147 24.87 8.84 5.58
CA TYR A 147 24.15 10.08 5.23
C TYR A 147 24.63 10.67 3.91
N THR A 148 24.20 10.10 2.79
CA THR A 148 24.45 10.72 1.48
C THR A 148 23.35 11.74 1.18
N LYS A 149 23.68 12.89 0.57
CA LYS A 149 22.75 13.94 0.04
C LYS A 149 21.56 13.41 -0.82
N ARG A 150 21.53 12.12 -1.13
CA ARG A 150 20.48 11.44 -1.87
C ARG A 150 19.13 11.39 -1.12
N HIS A 151 19.12 11.34 0.20
CA HIS A 151 17.90 11.15 1.00
C HIS A 151 16.91 12.33 0.98
N CYS A 152 17.29 13.51 0.47
CA CYS A 152 16.54 14.74 0.74
C CYS A 152 15.99 15.50 -0.49
N SER A 153 16.18 15.03 -1.74
CA SER A 153 15.94 15.94 -2.89
C SER A 153 15.61 15.34 -4.26
N ARG A 154 15.02 14.14 -4.38
CA ARG A 154 14.49 13.67 -5.68
C ARG A 154 12.98 13.38 -5.62
N PRO A 155 12.16 13.91 -6.56
CA PRO A 155 10.73 13.59 -6.66
C PRO A 155 10.47 12.07 -6.70
N ILE A 156 11.35 11.32 -7.36
CA ILE A 156 11.28 9.86 -7.54
C ILE A 156 11.45 9.09 -6.22
N GLN A 157 12.14 9.66 -5.21
CA GLN A 157 12.39 8.98 -3.93
C GLN A 157 11.38 9.33 -2.83
N LYS A 158 10.42 10.23 -3.09
CA LYS A 158 9.37 10.62 -2.13
C LYS A 158 8.48 9.44 -1.69
N MET A 159 8.47 8.35 -2.45
CA MET A 159 7.73 7.13 -2.15
C MET A 159 8.49 6.12 -1.29
N SER A 160 9.80 6.34 -1.05
CA SER A 160 10.61 5.40 -0.29
C SER A 160 10.46 5.61 1.22
N VAL A 161 9.63 4.76 1.84
CA VAL A 161 9.46 4.68 3.30
C VAL A 161 10.80 4.43 4.00
N ALA A 162 11.73 3.73 3.35
CA ALA A 162 13.05 3.43 3.91
C ALA A 162 13.88 4.70 4.21
N SER A 163 13.76 5.74 3.37
CA SER A 163 14.45 7.01 3.63
C SER A 163 13.90 7.70 4.87
N ALA A 164 12.57 7.73 5.03
CA ALA A 164 11.93 8.35 6.18
C ALA A 164 12.19 7.56 7.47
N ALA A 165 12.12 6.23 7.42
CA ALA A 165 12.46 5.38 8.56
C ALA A 165 13.91 5.55 9.02
N HIS A 166 14.84 5.74 8.08
CA HIS A 166 16.24 5.99 8.42
C HIS A 166 16.45 7.36 9.09
N VAL A 167 15.75 8.39 8.61
CA VAL A 167 15.75 9.72 9.23
C VAL A 167 15.21 9.65 10.66
N PHE A 168 14.06 9.00 10.86
CA PHE A 168 13.41 8.88 12.17
C PHE A 168 13.87 7.63 12.93
N SER A 169 15.18 7.37 12.95
CA SER A 169 15.74 6.18 13.58
C SER A 169 16.36 6.47 14.94
N LYS A 170 16.38 5.44 15.80
CA LYS A 170 17.07 5.49 17.10
C LYS A 170 18.56 5.87 16.98
N SER A 171 19.25 5.41 15.93
CA SER A 171 20.65 5.78 15.68
C SER A 171 20.81 7.27 15.39
N THR A 172 19.86 7.88 14.70
CA THR A 172 19.86 9.31 14.40
C THR A 172 19.63 10.16 15.64
N ALA A 173 18.68 9.76 16.49
CA ALA A 173 18.48 10.38 17.80
C ALA A 173 19.75 10.28 18.67
N ASN A 174 20.37 9.10 18.72
CA ASN A 174 21.63 8.90 19.46
C ASN A 174 22.79 9.74 18.87
N GLY A 175 22.84 9.91 17.55
CA GLY A 175 23.79 10.79 16.89
C GLY A 175 23.60 12.25 17.30
N LEU A 176 22.36 12.76 17.29
CA LEU A 176 22.03 14.12 17.74
C LEU A 176 22.47 14.36 19.19
N LYS A 177 22.25 13.36 20.06
CA LYS A 177 22.69 13.38 21.46
C LYS A 177 24.22 13.43 21.57
N ALA A 178 24.92 12.53 20.87
CA ALA A 178 26.37 12.44 20.88
C ALA A 178 27.04 13.74 20.40
N TYR A 179 26.55 14.35 19.32
CA TYR A 179 27.08 15.62 18.83
C TYR A 179 26.84 16.80 19.77
N ARG A 180 25.73 16.79 20.50
CA ARG A 180 25.39 17.81 21.49
C ARG A 180 26.25 17.68 22.74
N GLU A 181 26.38 16.46 23.28
CA GLU A 181 26.98 16.21 24.60
C GLU A 181 28.48 15.91 24.53
N ILE A 182 28.92 15.09 23.56
CA ILE A 182 30.31 14.62 23.45
C ILE A 182 31.14 15.61 22.61
N SER A 183 30.66 15.94 21.42
CA SER A 183 31.39 16.84 20.51
C SER A 183 31.19 18.33 20.84
N GLN A 184 30.27 18.66 21.76
CA GLN A 184 29.90 20.04 22.15
C GLN A 184 29.73 20.99 20.96
N ASN A 185 29.18 20.48 19.87
CA ASN A 185 29.09 21.24 18.63
C ASN A 185 28.02 22.33 18.77
N SER A 186 28.41 23.59 18.54
CA SER A 186 27.52 24.76 18.64
C SER A 186 26.25 24.63 17.79
N PHE A 187 26.31 23.86 16.70
CA PHE A 187 25.18 23.63 15.81
C PHE A 187 24.03 22.81 16.47
N PHE A 188 24.33 21.98 17.48
CA PHE A 188 23.38 21.02 18.05
C PHE A 188 22.90 21.37 19.47
N GLN A 189 23.25 22.54 20.00
CA GLN A 189 22.93 22.92 21.39
C GLN A 189 21.42 22.98 21.72
N LYS A 190 20.54 23.06 20.72
CA LYS A 190 19.07 23.05 20.87
C LYS A 190 18.40 21.87 20.16
N SER A 191 19.14 20.77 19.95
CA SER A 191 18.64 19.60 19.23
C SER A 191 17.78 18.67 20.09
N GLU A 192 17.66 18.89 21.40
CA GLU A 192 16.97 17.99 22.34
C GLU A 192 15.48 17.74 21.99
N PRO A 193 14.66 18.76 21.66
CA PRO A 193 13.29 18.50 21.21
C PRO A 193 13.23 17.65 19.93
N THR A 194 14.16 17.88 19.00
CA THR A 194 14.26 17.10 17.75
C THR A 194 14.68 15.66 18.02
N GLU A 195 15.61 15.45 18.94
CA GLU A 195 16.02 14.12 19.39
C GLU A 195 14.85 13.36 20.00
N ASN A 196 14.13 13.98 20.94
CA ASN A 196 13.01 13.36 21.63
C ASN A 196 11.88 13.04 20.65
N PHE A 197 11.56 13.95 19.73
CA PHE A 197 10.59 13.70 18.68
C PHE A 197 11.02 12.57 17.73
N THR A 198 12.30 12.51 17.35
CA THR A 198 12.86 11.44 16.52
C THR A 198 12.74 10.08 17.18
N ARG A 199 13.03 10.02 18.49
CA ARG A 199 12.90 8.79 19.29
C ARG A 199 11.45 8.37 19.43
N LEU A 200 10.55 9.31 19.73
CA LEU A 200 9.12 9.06 19.83
C LEU A 200 8.55 8.49 18.52
N LEU A 201 8.91 9.08 17.37
CA LEU A 201 8.47 8.58 16.07
C LEU A 201 9.05 7.19 15.72
N ASN A 202 10.31 6.93 16.08
CA ASN A 202 10.91 5.60 15.92
C ASN A 202 10.10 4.55 16.70
N ASP A 203 9.86 4.82 17.98
CA ASP A 203 9.21 3.87 18.89
C ASP A 203 7.75 3.65 18.51
N LEU A 204 7.04 4.70 18.08
CA LEU A 204 5.69 4.59 17.52
C LEU A 204 5.69 3.75 16.23
N PHE A 205 6.67 3.96 15.35
CA PHE A 205 6.80 3.19 14.11
C PHE A 205 7.06 1.70 14.35
N ASP A 206 7.96 1.39 15.27
CA ASP A 206 8.27 0.01 15.66
C ASP A 206 7.07 -0.67 16.35
N ALA A 207 6.28 0.08 17.12
CA ALA A 207 5.03 -0.41 17.71
C ALA A 207 3.98 -0.74 16.63
N CYS A 208 3.83 0.13 15.62
CA CYS A 208 2.85 -0.05 14.53
C CYS A 208 3.29 -1.02 13.42
N ASN A 209 4.56 -1.45 13.39
CA ASN A 209 5.11 -2.30 12.32
C ASN A 209 5.63 -3.66 12.81
N GLY A 210 5.14 -4.15 13.97
CA GLY A 210 5.47 -5.49 14.48
C GLY A 210 5.05 -6.60 13.52
N ARG A 211 6.03 -7.38 13.01
CA ARG A 211 5.81 -8.47 12.03
C ARG A 211 6.07 -9.87 12.57
N ILE A 212 6.72 -9.99 13.72
CA ILE A 212 7.00 -11.26 14.40
C ILE A 212 6.20 -11.37 15.70
N PRO A 213 5.89 -12.58 16.18
CA PRO A 213 5.12 -12.79 17.42
C PRO A 213 5.70 -12.09 18.65
N MET A 214 7.03 -12.03 18.76
CA MET A 214 7.73 -11.31 19.84
C MET A 214 7.45 -9.81 19.82
N ASP A 215 7.24 -9.25 18.62
CA ASP A 215 6.97 -7.83 18.40
C ASP A 215 5.48 -7.51 18.35
N GLY A 216 4.61 -8.51 18.52
CA GLY A 216 3.18 -8.36 18.46
C GLY A 216 2.65 -7.40 19.52
N LEU A 217 1.67 -6.59 19.11
CA LEU A 217 0.95 -5.70 20.00
C LEU A 217 0.03 -6.52 20.90
N ARG A 218 0.01 -6.17 22.19
CA ARG A 218 -0.84 -6.79 23.21
C ARG A 218 -1.44 -5.69 24.07
N PRO A 219 -2.65 -5.86 24.62
CA PRO A 219 -3.19 -4.92 25.59
C PRO A 219 -2.18 -4.66 26.72
N GLU A 220 -2.04 -3.40 27.13
CA GLU A 220 -1.21 -2.96 28.25
C GLU A 220 0.31 -3.19 28.12
N ASN A 221 0.79 -3.70 26.98
CA ASN A 221 2.23 -3.81 26.70
C ASN A 221 2.87 -2.40 26.57
N ALA A 222 4.18 -2.30 26.76
CA ALA A 222 4.95 -1.08 26.52
C ALA A 222 4.66 -0.46 25.14
N LYS A 223 4.56 -1.29 24.09
CA LYS A 223 4.20 -0.84 22.73
C LYS A 223 2.79 -0.26 22.63
N TYR A 224 1.85 -0.80 23.41
CA TYR A 224 0.47 -0.31 23.49
C TYR A 224 0.44 1.06 24.16
N LYS A 225 1.15 1.20 25.29
CA LYS A 225 1.30 2.47 26.01
C LYS A 225 1.96 3.55 25.16
N ILE A 226 2.99 3.22 24.37
CA ILE A 226 3.61 4.18 23.44
C ILE A 226 2.57 4.79 22.47
N ILE A 227 1.64 3.97 21.97
CA ILE A 227 0.59 4.43 21.07
C ILE A 227 -0.44 5.29 21.83
N GLU A 228 -0.83 4.89 23.04
CA GLU A 228 -1.73 5.66 23.91
C GLU A 228 -1.13 7.02 24.30
N ASP A 229 0.12 7.04 24.75
CA ASP A 229 0.86 8.24 25.15
C ASP A 229 1.01 9.19 23.95
N PHE A 230 1.31 8.64 22.76
CA PHE A 230 1.38 9.44 21.55
C PHE A 230 0.03 10.06 21.20
N LEU A 231 -1.06 9.28 21.24
CA LEU A 231 -2.42 9.78 21.01
C LEU A 231 -2.82 10.87 22.02
N ALA A 232 -2.45 10.71 23.29
CA ALA A 232 -2.71 11.69 24.34
C ALA A 232 -1.89 12.98 24.14
N ALA A 233 -0.67 12.87 23.61
CA ALA A 233 0.20 14.00 23.31
C ALA A 233 -0.21 14.78 22.04
N MET A 234 -1.00 14.18 21.14
CA MET A 234 -1.45 14.82 19.91
C MET A 234 -2.43 15.96 20.18
N SER A 235 -2.07 17.19 19.81
CA SER A 235 -2.92 18.37 19.96
C SER A 235 -3.58 18.78 18.64
N PRO A 236 -4.84 19.24 18.64
CA PRO A 236 -5.46 19.89 17.49
C PRO A 236 -4.69 21.12 16.96
N SER A 237 -3.74 21.68 17.71
CA SER A 237 -2.90 22.81 17.29
C SER A 237 -1.60 22.41 16.55
N ASP A 238 -1.26 21.12 16.49
CA ASP A 238 -0.01 20.67 15.89
C ASP A 238 0.07 20.94 14.38
N THR A 239 1.23 21.35 13.89
CA THR A 239 1.41 21.77 12.48
C THR A 239 2.41 20.90 11.70
N TYR A 240 2.89 19.79 12.29
CA TYR A 240 3.89 18.92 11.67
C TYR A 240 3.33 18.02 10.55
N ALA A 241 2.01 17.95 10.39
CA ALA A 241 1.34 17.17 9.36
C ALA A 241 0.14 17.96 8.82
N SER A 242 -0.27 17.67 7.58
CA SER A 242 -1.53 18.19 7.05
C SER A 242 -2.71 17.70 7.90
N ASP A 243 -3.79 18.47 7.96
CA ASP A 243 -5.01 18.09 8.71
C ASP A 243 -5.53 16.71 8.29
N GLN A 244 -5.37 16.36 7.01
CA GLN A 244 -5.66 15.03 6.49
C GLN A 244 -4.87 13.96 7.24
N THR A 245 -3.55 14.10 7.20
CA THR A 245 -2.61 13.13 7.68
C THR A 245 -2.72 12.98 9.20
N PHE A 246 -2.98 14.10 9.89
CA PHE A 246 -3.20 14.13 11.33
C PHE A 246 -4.45 13.33 11.73
N VAL A 247 -5.60 13.61 11.11
CA VAL A 247 -6.85 12.90 11.42
C VAL A 247 -6.76 11.42 11.05
N SER A 248 -6.15 11.10 9.90
CA SER A 248 -5.94 9.72 9.48
C SER A 248 -5.04 8.96 10.46
N LEU A 249 -4.01 9.60 11.02
CA LEU A 249 -3.17 8.99 12.05
C LEU A 249 -3.95 8.71 13.33
N GLN A 250 -4.76 9.67 13.79
CA GLN A 250 -5.61 9.48 14.98
C GLN A 250 -6.54 8.27 14.80
N VAL A 251 -7.26 8.22 13.68
CA VAL A 251 -8.14 7.09 13.34
C VAL A 251 -7.37 5.77 13.29
N THR A 252 -6.20 5.73 12.66
CA THR A 252 -5.37 4.51 12.60
C THR A 252 -4.94 4.02 13.98
N LEU A 253 -4.40 4.91 14.82
CA LEU A 253 -3.88 4.53 16.14
C LEU A 253 -5.03 4.11 17.06
N THR A 254 -6.14 4.84 17.07
CA THR A 254 -7.35 4.46 17.83
C THR A 254 -7.89 3.10 17.37
N SER A 255 -8.03 2.89 16.06
CA SER A 255 -8.42 1.58 15.50
C SER A 255 -7.48 0.46 15.88
N LEU A 256 -6.17 0.69 15.92
CA LEU A 256 -5.21 -0.33 16.27
C LEU A 256 -5.32 -0.74 17.75
N LEU A 257 -5.53 0.22 18.64
CA LEU A 257 -5.74 -0.03 20.07
C LEU A 257 -7.04 -0.80 20.33
N GLU A 258 -8.14 -0.37 19.74
CA GLU A 258 -9.46 -0.99 19.89
C GLU A 258 -9.52 -2.38 19.26
N LEU A 259 -8.96 -2.53 18.06
CA LEU A 259 -8.84 -3.84 17.39
C LEU A 259 -8.01 -4.80 18.23
N THR A 260 -6.90 -4.33 18.81
CA THR A 260 -6.06 -5.16 19.67
C THR A 260 -6.79 -5.57 20.94
N HIS A 261 -7.51 -4.66 21.57
CA HIS A 261 -8.33 -4.97 22.73
C HIS A 261 -9.41 -6.01 22.38
N TYR A 262 -10.14 -5.82 21.28
CA TYR A 262 -11.17 -6.77 20.83
C TYR A 262 -10.59 -8.15 20.51
N LEU A 263 -9.53 -8.22 19.70
CA LEU A 263 -8.94 -9.50 19.30
C LEU A 263 -8.34 -10.24 20.50
N CYS A 264 -7.68 -9.55 21.41
CA CYS A 264 -7.02 -10.20 22.55
C CYS A 264 -7.98 -10.54 23.69
N ASN A 265 -8.84 -9.60 24.09
CA ASN A 265 -9.68 -9.77 25.29
C ASN A 265 -11.02 -10.42 25.00
N VAL A 266 -11.61 -10.20 23.82
CA VAL A 266 -12.92 -10.76 23.45
C VAL A 266 -12.77 -12.08 22.69
N ILE A 267 -11.91 -12.11 21.67
CA ILE A 267 -11.72 -13.31 20.84
C ILE A 267 -10.70 -14.29 21.42
N GLY A 268 -9.76 -13.81 22.25
CA GLY A 268 -8.75 -14.64 22.91
C GLY A 268 -7.43 -14.82 22.15
N TYR A 269 -7.09 -13.92 21.22
CA TYR A 269 -5.77 -13.94 20.56
C TYR A 269 -4.64 -13.46 21.49
N HIS A 270 -3.47 -14.07 21.41
CA HIS A 270 -2.34 -13.69 22.28
C HIS A 270 -1.68 -12.34 21.91
N TYR A 271 -1.74 -11.95 20.64
CA TYR A 271 -1.12 -10.74 20.13
C TYR A 271 -1.70 -10.37 18.75
N VAL A 272 -1.51 -9.12 18.35
CA VAL A 272 -1.85 -8.59 17.02
C VAL A 272 -0.59 -8.12 16.30
N LEU A 273 -0.43 -8.53 15.04
CA LEU A 273 0.70 -8.12 14.21
C LEU A 273 0.33 -6.86 13.43
N ALA A 274 0.54 -5.69 14.04
CA ALA A 274 0.23 -4.38 13.44
C ALA A 274 0.89 -4.18 12.06
N GLY A 275 2.09 -4.76 11.85
CA GLY A 275 2.79 -4.74 10.56
C GLY A 275 2.11 -5.55 9.44
N LYS A 276 1.00 -6.24 9.72
CA LYS A 276 0.13 -6.86 8.70
C LYS A 276 -1.08 -6.01 8.32
N CYS A 277 -1.35 -4.92 9.06
CA CYS A 277 -2.43 -3.97 8.78
C CYS A 277 -1.98 -2.88 7.79
N ASN A 278 -1.27 -3.28 6.74
CA ASN A 278 -0.75 -2.39 5.70
C ASN A 278 -1.01 -2.94 4.30
N GLN A 279 -1.07 -2.02 3.33
CA GLN A 279 -1.29 -2.35 1.92
C GLN A 279 -0.07 -2.94 1.20
N ASP A 280 1.03 -3.26 1.91
CA ASP A 280 2.23 -3.88 1.30
C ASP A 280 1.89 -5.13 0.45
N PRO A 281 0.95 -6.02 0.86
CA PRO A 281 0.55 -7.16 0.05
C PRO A 281 -0.06 -6.76 -1.30
N LEU A 282 -0.84 -5.67 -1.32
CA LEU A 282 -1.45 -5.15 -2.54
C LEU A 282 -0.38 -4.54 -3.47
N GLU A 283 0.58 -3.80 -2.92
CA GLU A 283 1.72 -3.27 -3.70
C GLU A 283 2.59 -4.40 -4.27
N LYS A 284 2.85 -5.45 -3.48
CA LYS A 284 3.55 -6.66 -3.93
C LYS A 284 2.78 -7.39 -5.01
N PHE A 285 1.45 -7.45 -4.92
CA PHE A 285 0.60 -8.01 -5.97
C PHE A 285 0.78 -7.24 -7.28
N PHE A 286 0.71 -5.90 -7.26
CA PHE A 286 0.96 -5.11 -8.47
C PHE A 286 2.38 -5.27 -9.00
N GLY A 287 3.40 -5.35 -8.13
CA GLY A 287 4.77 -5.66 -8.52
C GLY A 287 4.91 -7.01 -9.21
N LEU A 288 4.22 -8.04 -8.70
CA LEU A 288 4.17 -9.37 -9.30
C LEU A 288 3.51 -9.32 -10.68
N VAL A 289 2.37 -8.64 -10.82
CA VAL A 289 1.68 -8.49 -12.10
C VAL A 289 2.59 -7.82 -13.14
N ARG A 290 3.27 -6.72 -12.77
CA ARG A 290 4.22 -6.02 -13.66
C ARG A 290 5.42 -6.89 -14.04
N SER A 291 5.86 -7.79 -13.16
CA SER A 291 7.01 -8.67 -13.43
C SER A 291 6.76 -9.67 -14.56
N PHE A 292 5.49 -10.00 -14.85
CA PHE A 292 5.13 -10.89 -15.96
C PHE A 292 5.20 -10.21 -17.33
N GLY A 293 5.17 -8.88 -17.40
CA GLY A 293 5.39 -8.14 -18.65
C GLY A 293 6.86 -8.07 -19.08
N GLY A 294 7.79 -8.61 -18.28
CA GLY A 294 9.21 -8.56 -18.60
C GLY A 294 9.76 -7.13 -18.51
N ASN A 295 10.22 -6.59 -19.63
CA ASN A 295 10.68 -5.20 -19.73
C ASN A 295 9.53 -4.22 -19.96
N ASP A 296 8.36 -4.69 -20.42
CA ASP A 296 7.13 -3.89 -20.45
C ASP A 296 6.43 -4.00 -19.10
N CYS A 297 6.73 -3.07 -18.20
CA CYS A 297 6.18 -3.07 -16.85
C CYS A 297 4.75 -2.49 -16.76
N HIS A 298 4.09 -2.22 -17.89
CA HIS A 298 2.74 -1.64 -17.95
C HIS A 298 1.78 -2.58 -18.70
N PRO A 299 1.19 -3.58 -18.01
CA PRO A 299 0.27 -4.51 -18.65
C PRO A 299 -0.96 -3.77 -19.18
N THR A 300 -1.39 -4.12 -20.40
CA THR A 300 -2.70 -3.70 -20.91
C THR A 300 -3.82 -4.26 -20.03
N ALA A 301 -5.00 -3.67 -20.12
CA ALA A 301 -6.16 -4.15 -19.38
C ALA A 301 -6.40 -5.65 -19.65
N THR A 302 -6.33 -6.12 -20.90
CA THR A 302 -6.50 -7.55 -21.24
C THR A 302 -5.46 -8.44 -20.58
N SER A 303 -4.17 -8.07 -20.69
CA SER A 303 -3.07 -8.81 -20.06
C SER A 303 -3.23 -8.87 -18.54
N PHE A 304 -3.64 -7.75 -17.92
CA PHE A 304 -3.90 -7.68 -16.49
C PHE A 304 -4.99 -8.69 -16.06
N SER A 305 -6.12 -8.80 -16.77
CA SER A 305 -7.17 -9.78 -16.42
C SER A 305 -6.68 -11.22 -16.52
N HIS A 306 -5.92 -11.55 -17.56
CA HIS A 306 -5.38 -12.90 -17.71
C HIS A 306 -4.46 -13.25 -16.53
N ILE A 307 -3.55 -12.34 -16.19
CA ILE A 307 -2.64 -12.50 -15.04
C ILE A 307 -3.44 -12.58 -13.74
N PHE A 308 -4.42 -11.69 -13.53
CA PHE A 308 -5.28 -11.67 -12.35
C PHE A 308 -6.01 -13.00 -12.15
N ARG A 309 -6.60 -13.56 -13.22
CA ARG A 309 -7.31 -14.85 -13.19
C ARG A 309 -6.37 -15.99 -12.83
N LEU A 310 -5.21 -16.05 -13.48
CA LEU A 310 -4.19 -17.07 -13.20
C LEU A 310 -3.71 -16.98 -11.74
N LEU A 311 -3.45 -15.77 -11.25
CA LEU A 311 -3.04 -15.56 -9.85
C LEU A 311 -4.14 -15.92 -8.85
N SER A 312 -5.41 -15.62 -9.17
CA SER A 312 -6.56 -15.94 -8.31
C SER A 312 -6.72 -17.45 -8.12
N VAL A 313 -6.39 -18.26 -9.13
CA VAL A 313 -6.37 -19.73 -9.04
C VAL A 313 -5.08 -20.23 -8.40
N TYR A 314 -3.94 -19.63 -8.73
CA TYR A 314 -2.64 -20.05 -8.25
C TYR A 314 -2.44 -19.87 -6.73
N PHE A 315 -2.85 -18.73 -6.16
CA PHE A 315 -2.68 -18.45 -4.72
C PHE A 315 -3.28 -19.53 -3.80
N PRO A 316 -4.54 -19.97 -3.99
CA PRO A 316 -5.10 -21.06 -3.18
C PRO A 316 -4.50 -22.43 -3.53
N THR A 317 -4.36 -22.76 -4.82
CA THR A 317 -3.93 -24.11 -5.25
C THR A 317 -2.46 -24.42 -4.90
N SER A 318 -1.56 -23.43 -5.01
CA SER A 318 -0.13 -23.60 -4.73
C SER A 318 0.18 -23.98 -3.28
N ARG A 319 -0.78 -23.80 -2.37
CA ARG A 319 -0.65 -24.20 -0.96
C ARG A 319 -1.20 -25.58 -0.65
N SER A 320 -2.27 -26.01 -1.31
CA SER A 320 -2.75 -27.40 -1.19
C SER A 320 -1.61 -28.38 -1.49
N ILE A 321 -0.69 -28.01 -2.38
CA ILE A 321 0.49 -28.79 -2.75
C ILE A 321 1.62 -28.73 -1.71
N LYS A 322 1.73 -27.63 -0.95
CA LYS A 322 2.82 -27.41 0.04
C LYS A 322 2.45 -27.86 1.46
N GLY A 323 1.17 -28.12 1.74
CA GLY A 323 0.74 -28.70 3.01
C GLY A 323 0.98 -30.20 3.06
N ASN A 324 1.18 -30.77 4.24
CA ASN A 324 1.29 -32.22 4.47
C ASN A 324 -0.07 -32.97 4.35
N VAL A 325 -1.11 -32.31 3.85
CA VAL A 325 -2.43 -32.93 3.63
C VAL A 325 -2.39 -33.56 2.24
N SER A 326 -2.94 -34.76 2.11
CA SER A 326 -2.98 -35.61 0.91
C SER A 326 -2.72 -34.85 -0.39
N LYS A 327 -1.65 -35.25 -1.10
CA LYS A 327 -1.32 -34.74 -2.43
C LYS A 327 -2.43 -35.13 -3.40
N ASP A 328 -3.51 -34.36 -3.43
CA ASP A 328 -4.49 -34.42 -4.49
C ASP A 328 -3.78 -34.01 -5.78
N GLU A 329 -3.44 -35.00 -6.61
CA GLU A 329 -2.69 -34.84 -7.85
C GLU A 329 -3.35 -33.78 -8.77
N GLU A 330 -4.68 -33.66 -8.71
CA GLU A 330 -5.45 -32.68 -9.47
C GLU A 330 -5.08 -31.23 -9.14
N TYR A 331 -4.93 -30.87 -7.85
CA TYR A 331 -4.53 -29.51 -7.48
C TYR A 331 -3.08 -29.21 -7.90
N ALA A 332 -2.20 -30.23 -7.86
CA ALA A 332 -0.83 -30.12 -8.34
C ALA A 332 -0.78 -29.80 -9.84
N VAL A 333 -1.59 -30.49 -10.65
CA VAL A 333 -1.71 -30.24 -12.08
C VAL A 333 -2.18 -28.81 -12.36
N VAL A 334 -3.20 -28.32 -11.63
CA VAL A 334 -3.73 -26.97 -11.83
C VAL A 334 -2.69 -25.90 -11.49
N SER A 335 -1.97 -26.01 -10.38
CA SER A 335 -0.93 -25.01 -10.05
C SER A 335 0.24 -25.03 -11.02
N VAL A 336 0.71 -26.21 -11.42
CA VAL A 336 1.80 -26.35 -12.40
C VAL A 336 1.39 -25.72 -13.73
N SER A 337 0.19 -26.03 -14.22
CA SER A 337 -0.36 -25.44 -15.44
C SER A 337 -0.47 -23.92 -15.37
N CYS A 338 -0.93 -23.37 -14.23
CA CYS A 338 -0.98 -21.92 -14.01
C CYS A 338 0.41 -21.29 -14.06
N ILE A 339 1.40 -21.90 -13.40
CA ILE A 339 2.80 -21.42 -13.41
C ILE A 339 3.36 -21.45 -14.83
N ASP A 340 3.18 -22.53 -15.57
CA ASP A 340 3.76 -22.68 -16.90
C ASP A 340 3.11 -21.71 -17.89
N THR A 341 1.80 -21.46 -17.77
CA THR A 341 1.11 -20.40 -18.51
C THR A 341 1.70 -19.03 -18.18
N LEU A 342 1.94 -18.73 -16.90
CA LEU A 342 2.54 -17.46 -16.47
C LEU A 342 3.99 -17.30 -16.99
N LYS A 343 4.79 -18.38 -17.00
CA LYS A 343 6.14 -18.38 -17.57
C LYS A 343 6.11 -18.16 -19.08
N CYS A 344 5.19 -18.83 -19.79
CA CYS A 344 5.00 -18.66 -21.22
C CYS A 344 4.65 -17.20 -21.56
N LEU A 345 3.67 -16.62 -20.86
CA LEU A 345 3.30 -15.21 -21.00
C LEU A 345 4.51 -14.28 -20.80
N ARG A 346 5.35 -14.56 -19.80
CA ARG A 346 6.56 -13.79 -19.54
C ARG A 346 7.58 -13.88 -20.68
N ASN A 347 7.78 -15.07 -21.24
CA ASN A 347 8.71 -15.27 -22.34
C ASN A 347 8.21 -14.59 -23.62
N VAL A 348 6.93 -14.72 -23.94
CA VAL A 348 6.29 -14.04 -25.08
C VAL A 348 6.42 -12.53 -24.96
N ALA A 349 6.17 -11.95 -23.77
CA ALA A 349 6.32 -10.52 -23.54
C ALA A 349 7.77 -10.04 -23.76
N LYS A 350 8.76 -10.83 -23.33
CA LYS A 350 10.18 -10.52 -23.59
C LYS A 350 10.51 -10.56 -25.08
N THR A 351 10.09 -11.60 -25.80
CA THR A 351 10.41 -11.77 -27.22
C THR A 351 9.75 -10.71 -28.09
N GLU A 352 8.48 -10.36 -27.82
CA GLU A 352 7.82 -9.27 -28.54
C GLU A 352 8.51 -7.92 -28.30
N GLN A 353 9.00 -7.67 -27.08
CA GLN A 353 9.74 -6.45 -26.78
C GLN A 353 11.09 -6.40 -27.50
N GLU A 354 11.84 -7.50 -27.52
CA GLU A 354 13.10 -7.58 -28.27
C GLU A 354 12.88 -7.34 -29.77
N ARG A 355 11.77 -7.87 -30.31
CA ARG A 355 11.35 -7.62 -31.70
C ARG A 355 11.01 -6.15 -31.95
N ASN A 356 10.26 -5.52 -31.04
CA ASN A 356 9.89 -4.10 -31.14
C ASN A 356 11.10 -3.18 -31.01
N ASN A 357 12.05 -3.49 -30.12
CA ASN A 357 13.28 -2.72 -29.96
C ASN A 357 14.13 -2.78 -31.23
N LYS A 358 14.32 -3.97 -31.83
CA LYS A 358 15.01 -4.12 -33.11
C LYS A 358 14.33 -3.33 -34.22
N LEU A 359 13.01 -3.44 -34.33
CA LEU A 359 12.24 -2.69 -35.34
C LEU A 359 12.38 -1.17 -35.15
N LEU A 360 12.39 -0.70 -33.90
CA LEU A 360 12.60 0.71 -33.59
C LEU A 360 14.02 1.16 -33.95
N GLU A 361 15.03 0.36 -33.63
CA GLU A 361 16.44 0.61 -34.02
C GLU A 361 16.55 0.68 -35.55
N ASP A 362 16.00 -0.28 -36.28
CA ASP A 362 15.99 -0.29 -37.76
C ASP A 362 15.26 0.94 -38.34
N THR A 363 14.16 1.35 -37.72
CA THR A 363 13.40 2.54 -38.13
C THR A 363 14.18 3.83 -37.88
N ILE A 364 14.91 3.92 -36.76
CA ILE A 364 15.75 5.07 -36.43
C ILE A 364 16.95 5.11 -37.37
N LEU A 365 17.64 3.99 -37.57
CA LEU A 365 18.79 3.88 -38.47
C LEU A 365 18.40 4.28 -39.89
N SER A 366 17.32 3.71 -40.44
CA SER A 366 16.85 4.08 -41.77
C SER A 366 16.59 5.59 -41.89
N LYS A 367 15.89 6.21 -40.92
CA LYS A 367 15.65 7.66 -40.93
C LYS A 367 16.93 8.49 -40.83
N ILE A 368 17.94 8.06 -40.08
CA ILE A 368 19.24 8.73 -39.98
C ILE A 368 19.99 8.65 -41.30
N PHE A 369 20.07 7.48 -41.92
CA PHE A 369 20.75 7.30 -43.21
C PHE A 369 20.07 8.09 -44.34
N TYR A 370 18.74 8.06 -44.42
CA TYR A 370 18.00 8.85 -45.42
C TYR A 370 18.10 10.37 -45.19
N SER A 371 18.45 10.82 -43.99
CA SER A 371 18.67 12.25 -43.70
C SER A 371 20.09 12.70 -44.06
N GLN A 372 21.05 11.79 -44.20
CA GLN A 372 22.43 12.10 -44.63
C GLN A 372 22.58 12.14 -46.16
N ASP A 373 21.72 11.44 -46.91
CA ASP A 373 21.71 11.45 -48.38
C ASP A 373 20.97 12.66 -49.00
N GLN A 374 20.46 13.59 -48.17
CA GLN A 374 19.79 14.83 -48.62
C GLN A 374 20.57 16.13 -48.33
N LEU A 375 21.86 16.02 -47.98
CA LEU A 375 22.82 17.14 -47.86
C LEU A 375 23.91 16.97 -48.90
#